data_AF-A0A5B0CDE7-F1
#
_entry.id   AF-A0A5B0CDE7-F1
#
_cell.length_a   1.000
_cell.length_b   1.000
_cell.length_c   1.000
_cell.angle_alpha   90.00
_cell.angle_beta   90.00
_cell.angle_gamma   90.00
#
_symmetry.space_group_name_H-M   'P 1'
#
loop_
_entity.id
_entity.type
_entity.pdbx_description
1 polymer ?
#
loop_
_entity_poly.entity_id
_entity_poly.type
_entity_poly.pdbx_seq_one_letter_code
_entity_poly.pdbx_strand_id
1 'polypeptide(L)'
;MIAELRESFPTATLCRVFDVKRSSFYEWIQRRAMPRIRREELKGKVVELHSESREAMGSRTISKHLQAQNIAVGRSLVKALMREANIVSKQRQPHPFRSKGVEAFVAPNLLKRN
;
A
#
# COMPACT_ATOMS: atom_id res chain seq x y z
N MET A 1 -1.07 3.27 32.89
CA MET A 1 -1.66 2.51 34.01
C MET A 1 -1.37 1.00 33.99
N ILE A 2 -2.10 0.10 33.32
CA ILE A 2 -1.78 -1.37 33.36
C ILE A 2 -0.36 -1.66 32.86
N ALA A 3 0.07 -0.99 31.79
CA ALA A 3 1.39 -1.15 31.19
C ALA A 3 2.55 -0.64 32.07
N GLU A 4 2.29 0.26 33.01
CA GLU A 4 3.28 0.74 33.99
C GLU A 4 3.32 -0.19 35.21
N LEU A 5 2.15 -0.61 35.70
CA LEU A 5 2.02 -1.44 36.90
C LEU A 5 2.45 -2.90 36.70
N ARG A 6 2.62 -3.35 35.45
CA ARG A 6 3.05 -4.73 35.12
C ARG A 6 4.45 -5.09 35.61
N GLU A 7 5.27 -4.09 35.97
CA GLU A 7 6.62 -4.31 36.51
C GLU A 7 6.57 -4.79 37.95
N SER A 8 5.54 -4.38 38.71
CA SER A 8 5.38 -4.71 40.12
C SER A 8 4.31 -5.76 40.40
N PHE A 9 3.37 -5.97 39.47
CA PHE A 9 2.23 -6.89 39.68
C PHE A 9 1.98 -7.80 38.47
N PRO A 10 1.45 -9.02 38.68
CA PRO A 10 1.05 -9.89 37.58
C PRO A 10 0.01 -9.23 36.67
N THR A 11 0.28 -9.19 35.36
CA THR A 11 -0.64 -8.66 34.32
C THR A 11 -2.05 -9.27 34.42
N ALA A 12 -2.10 -10.53 34.83
CA ALA A 12 -3.28 -11.28 35.21
C ALA A 12 -4.24 -10.54 36.15
N THR A 13 -3.68 -10.08 37.27
CA THR A 13 -4.40 -9.45 38.36
C THR A 13 -4.79 -8.05 37.95
N LEU A 14 -3.88 -7.32 37.31
CA LEU A 14 -4.16 -5.98 36.77
C LEU A 14 -5.32 -6.03 35.78
N CYS A 15 -5.29 -6.92 34.79
CA CYS A 15 -6.38 -7.08 33.82
C CYS A 15 -7.73 -7.35 34.50
N ARG A 16 -7.77 -8.15 35.57
CA ARG A 16 -9.01 -8.40 36.34
C ARG A 16 -9.47 -7.16 37.11
N VAL A 17 -8.55 -6.46 37.78
CA VAL A 17 -8.87 -5.27 38.60
C VAL A 17 -9.41 -4.13 37.72
N PHE A 18 -8.86 -3.97 36.52
CA PHE A 18 -9.30 -2.94 35.56
C PHE A 18 -10.41 -3.41 34.61
N ASP A 19 -10.95 -4.61 34.80
CA ASP A 19 -11.99 -5.22 33.94
C ASP A 19 -11.62 -5.24 32.43
N VAL A 20 -10.36 -5.53 32.12
CA VAL A 20 -9.85 -5.66 30.75
C VAL A 20 -9.51 -7.12 30.45
N LYS A 21 -9.95 -7.63 29.30
CA LYS A 21 -9.53 -8.95 28.84
C LYS A 21 -8.02 -8.98 28.57
N ARG A 22 -7.34 -10.03 29.05
CA ARG A 22 -5.89 -10.21 28.82
C ARG A 22 -5.50 -10.13 27.34
N SER A 23 -6.29 -10.72 26.45
CA SER A 23 -6.04 -10.69 24.99
C SER A 23 -6.03 -9.26 24.46
N SER A 24 -7.01 -8.44 24.85
CA SER A 24 -7.09 -7.03 24.46
C SER A 24 -5.89 -6.21 24.94
N PHE A 25 -5.37 -6.51 26.13
CA PHE A 25 -4.15 -5.86 26.64
C PHE A 25 -2.93 -6.17 25.76
N TYR A 26 -2.70 -7.45 25.43
CA TYR A 26 -1.59 -7.83 24.57
C TYR A 26 -1.75 -7.33 23.13
N GLU A 27 -2.95 -7.32 22.57
CA GLU A 27 -3.23 -6.69 21.28
C GLU A 27 -2.91 -5.19 21.30
N TRP A 28 -3.25 -4.50 22.38
CA TRP A 28 -2.93 -3.08 22.53
C TRP A 28 -1.43 -2.84 22.61
N ILE A 29 -0.68 -3.68 23.35
CA ILE A 29 0.79 -3.64 23.36
C ILE A 29 1.35 -3.85 21.96
N GLN A 30 0.90 -4.89 21.25
CA GLN A 30 1.35 -5.17 19.88
C GLN A 30 1.08 -3.99 18.95
N ARG A 31 -0.11 -3.40 19.00
CA ARG A 31 -0.46 -2.21 18.21
C ARG A 31 0.42 -1.01 18.52
N ARG A 32 0.84 -0.84 19.77
CA ARG A 32 1.73 0.25 20.20
C ARG A 32 3.19 0.02 19.81
N ALA A 33 3.64 -1.24 19.79
CA ALA A 33 4.98 -1.62 19.37
C ALA A 33 5.19 -1.48 17.85
N MET A 34 4.12 -1.58 17.06
CA MET A 34 4.22 -1.39 15.61
C MET A 34 4.50 0.08 15.28
N PRO A 35 5.56 0.40 14.53
CA PRO A 35 5.83 1.76 14.09
C PRO A 35 4.68 2.23 13.19
N ARG A 36 3.86 3.14 13.73
CA ARG A 36 2.83 3.79 12.94
C ARG A 36 3.50 4.86 12.11
N ILE A 37 3.76 4.55 10.83
CA ILE A 37 4.17 5.55 9.85
C ILE A 37 3.20 6.72 9.95
N ARG A 38 3.72 7.93 10.08
CA ARG A 38 2.88 9.12 10.21
C ARG A 38 2.01 9.21 8.96
N ARG A 39 0.74 9.59 9.13
CA ARG A 39 -0.20 9.69 7.99
C ARG A 39 0.36 10.55 6.87
N GLU A 40 1.10 11.60 7.22
CA GLU A 40 1.80 12.52 6.31
C GLU A 40 2.92 11.83 5.53
N GLU A 41 3.77 11.04 6.18
CA GLU A 41 4.82 10.26 5.51
C GLU A 41 4.21 9.27 4.52
N LEU A 42 3.12 8.61 4.92
CA LEU A 42 2.41 7.68 4.04
C LEU A 42 1.78 8.41 2.85
N LYS A 43 1.24 9.61 3.05
CA LYS A 43 0.74 10.47 1.97
C LYS A 43 1.85 10.83 1.00
N GLY A 44 3.03 11.20 1.50
CA GLY A 44 4.23 11.49 0.69
C GLY A 44 4.59 10.31 -0.22
N LYS A 45 4.69 9.09 0.35
CA LYS A 45 4.97 7.87 -0.43
C LYS A 45 3.92 7.57 -1.49
N VAL A 46 2.64 7.83 -1.19
CA VAL A 46 1.55 7.64 -2.18
C VAL A 46 1.71 8.61 -3.36
N VAL A 47 2.08 9.86 -3.10
CA VAL A 47 2.33 10.87 -4.15
C VAL A 47 3.54 10.49 -4.99
N GLU A 48 4.64 10.11 -4.34
CA GLU A 48 5.89 9.67 -4.97
C GLU A 48 5.64 8.49 -5.94
N LEU A 49 5.07 7.39 -5.45
CA LEU A 49 4.75 6.21 -6.28
C LEU A 49 3.80 6.53 -7.44
N HIS A 50 2.87 7.45 -7.22
CA HIS A 50 1.98 7.91 -8.29
C HIS A 50 2.77 8.69 -9.37
N SER A 51 3.67 9.58 -8.96
CA SER A 51 4.50 10.36 -9.88
C SER A 51 5.49 9.49 -10.67
N GLU A 52 6.13 8.51 -10.02
CA GLU A 52 7.03 7.53 -10.66
C GLU A 52 6.32 6.75 -11.77
N SER A 53 5.04 6.45 -11.55
CA SER A 53 4.22 5.73 -12.52
C SER A 53 3.68 6.58 -13.66
N ARG A 54 4.08 7.86 -13.76
CA ARG A 54 3.50 8.84 -14.69
C ARG A 54 1.98 8.94 -14.54
N GLU A 55 1.52 9.06 -13.30
CA GLU A 55 0.10 9.16 -12.93
C GLU A 55 -0.77 7.90 -13.20
N ALA A 56 -0.17 6.77 -13.59
CA ALA A 56 -0.91 5.57 -13.94
C ALA A 56 -1.38 4.77 -12.70
N MET A 57 -0.57 4.73 -11.63
CA MET A 57 -0.85 3.91 -10.46
C MET A 57 -2.04 4.45 -9.67
N GLY A 58 -3.04 3.59 -9.50
CA GLY A 58 -4.20 3.82 -8.62
C GLY A 58 -4.09 3.12 -7.28
N SER A 59 -5.14 3.24 -6.46
CA SER A 59 -5.13 2.79 -5.06
C SER A 59 -4.79 1.30 -4.86
N ARG A 60 -5.15 0.44 -5.84
CA ARG A 60 -4.86 -1.00 -5.77
C ARG A 60 -3.36 -1.27 -5.96
N THR A 61 -2.76 -0.68 -6.99
CA THR A 61 -1.35 -0.89 -7.34
C THR A 61 -0.44 -0.29 -6.28
N ILE A 62 -0.76 0.93 -5.82
CA ILE A 62 -0.02 1.59 -4.74
C ILE A 62 -0.08 0.76 -3.45
N SER A 63 -1.25 0.24 -3.08
CA SER A 63 -1.39 -0.63 -1.89
C SER A 63 -0.53 -1.89 -1.99
N LYS A 64 -0.48 -2.55 -3.15
CA LYS A 64 0.41 -3.71 -3.38
C LYS A 64 1.88 -3.33 -3.28
N HIS A 65 2.26 -2.18 -3.84
CA HIS A 65 3.65 -1.72 -3.83
C HIS A 65 4.11 -1.36 -2.40
N LEU A 66 3.26 -0.68 -1.62
CA LEU A 66 3.53 -0.39 -0.21
C LEU A 66 3.64 -1.67 0.63
N GLN A 67 2.79 -2.67 0.37
CA GLN A 67 2.87 -3.98 1.03
C GLN A 67 4.18 -4.71 0.70
N ALA A 68 4.66 -4.62 -0.56
CA ALA A 68 5.95 -5.18 -0.95
C ALA A 68 7.13 -4.49 -0.24
N GLN A 69 6.96 -3.23 0.16
CA GLN A 69 7.92 -2.49 1.00
C GLN A 69 7.73 -2.75 2.52
N ASN A 70 7.02 -3.82 2.91
CA ASN A 70 6.68 -4.16 4.30
C ASN A 70 5.82 -3.12 5.03
N ILE A 71 5.10 -2.25 4.29
CA ILE A 71 4.18 -1.30 4.88
C ILE A 71 2.77 -1.86 4.79
N ALA A 72 2.22 -2.27 5.93
CA ALA A 72 0.88 -2.83 6.05
C ALA A 72 -0.20 -1.75 5.82
N VAL A 73 -0.54 -1.49 4.56
CA VAL A 73 -1.57 -0.51 4.16
C VAL A 73 -2.65 -1.20 3.33
N GLY A 74 -3.90 -0.99 3.74
CA GLY A 74 -5.07 -1.45 2.99
C GLY A 74 -5.48 -0.49 1.88
N ARG A 75 -6.15 -1.02 0.85
CA ARG A 75 -6.67 -0.26 -0.31
C ARG A 75 -7.49 0.97 0.09
N SER A 76 -8.36 0.84 1.10
CA SER A 76 -9.26 1.93 1.53
C SER A 76 -8.48 3.11 2.11
N LEU A 77 -7.41 2.84 2.85
CA LEU A 77 -6.53 3.87 3.39
C LEU A 77 -5.80 4.60 2.27
N VAL A 78 -5.23 3.87 1.31
CA VAL A 78 -4.60 4.49 0.13
C VAL A 78 -5.59 5.35 -0.65
N LYS A 79 -6.83 4.87 -0.85
CA LYS A 79 -7.87 5.65 -1.55
C LYS A 79 -8.19 6.96 -0.82
N ALA A 80 -8.25 6.95 0.50
CA ALA A 80 -8.45 8.16 1.29
C ALA A 80 -7.26 9.13 1.14
N LEU A 81 -6.03 8.62 1.21
CA LEU A 81 -4.81 9.44 1.03
C LEU A 81 -4.70 10.04 -0.37
N MET A 82 -5.07 9.28 -1.41
CA MET A 82 -5.14 9.80 -2.78
C MET A 82 -6.15 10.95 -2.89
N ARG A 83 -7.33 10.82 -2.25
CA ARG A 83 -8.34 11.89 -2.21
C ARG A 83 -7.82 13.12 -1.46
N GLU A 84 -7.18 12.92 -0.31
CA GLU A 84 -6.56 14.02 0.46
C GLU A 84 -5.42 14.72 -0.29
N ALA A 85 -4.78 14.03 -1.24
CA ALA A 85 -3.75 14.58 -2.10
C ALA A 85 -4.30 15.10 -3.45
N ASN A 86 -5.62 15.03 -3.70
CA ASN A 86 -6.25 15.34 -4.98
C ASN A 86 -5.65 14.55 -6.17
N ILE A 87 -5.25 13.31 -5.94
CA ILE A 87 -4.66 12.42 -6.93
C ILE A 87 -5.71 11.52 -7.56
N VAL A 88 -5.72 11.45 -8.89
CA VAL A 88 -6.56 10.54 -9.67
C VAL A 88 -5.69 9.77 -10.67
N SER A 89 -5.82 8.45 -10.68
CA SER A 89 -5.12 7.60 -11.64
C SER A 89 -5.60 7.85 -13.07
N LYS A 90 -4.68 8.17 -13.98
CA LYS A 90 -4.94 8.34 -15.40
C LYS A 90 -4.20 7.27 -16.19
N GLN A 91 -4.94 6.43 -16.90
CA GLN A 91 -4.32 5.51 -17.85
C GLN A 91 -4.00 6.24 -19.15
N ARG A 92 -2.85 5.93 -19.74
CA ARG A 92 -2.51 6.40 -21.08
C ARG A 92 -3.56 5.87 -22.06
N GLN A 93 -4.31 6.78 -22.64
CA GLN A 93 -5.24 6.44 -23.72
C GLN A 93 -4.45 6.27 -25.02
N PRO A 94 -4.71 5.22 -25.82
CA PRO A 94 -4.13 5.10 -27.14
C PRO A 94 -4.63 6.24 -28.05
N HIS A 95 -3.83 6.62 -29.05
CA HIS A 95 -4.26 7.60 -30.06
C HIS A 95 -5.45 7.01 -30.85
N PRO A 96 -6.58 7.74 -30.98
CA PRO A 96 -7.79 7.22 -31.64
C PRO A 96 -7.54 6.74 -33.07
N PHE A 97 -6.66 7.46 -33.79
CA PHE A 97 -6.26 7.13 -35.15
C PHE A 97 -4.89 6.46 -35.12
N ARG A 98 -4.82 5.22 -34.64
CA ARG A 98 -3.61 4.42 -34.78
C ARG A 98 -3.58 3.92 -36.23
N SER A 99 -2.61 4.36 -37.03
CA SER A 99 -2.37 3.75 -38.34
C SER A 99 -2.10 2.25 -38.12
N LYS A 100 -2.54 1.38 -39.04
CA LYS A 100 -2.36 -0.08 -38.95
C LYS A 100 -0.89 -0.54 -38.98
N GLY A 101 0.07 0.38 -38.87
CA GLY A 101 1.46 0.18 -39.25
C GLY A 101 1.57 -0.01 -40.76
N VAL A 102 2.81 -0.02 -41.26
CA VAL A 102 3.09 -0.65 -42.54
C VAL A 102 2.99 -2.15 -42.27
N GLU A 103 2.26 -2.92 -43.09
CA GLU A 103 2.40 -4.38 -43.06
C GLU A 103 3.89 -4.68 -43.16
N ALA A 104 4.44 -5.40 -42.18
CA ALA A 104 5.82 -5.83 -42.28
C ALA A 104 5.90 -6.63 -43.58
N PHE A 105 6.56 -6.09 -44.60
CA PHE A 105 6.93 -6.84 -45.79
C PHE A 105 7.91 -7.90 -45.30
N VAL A 106 7.38 -9.04 -44.88
CA VAL A 106 8.18 -10.20 -44.49
C VAL A 106 8.86 -10.64 -45.77
N ALA A 107 10.17 -10.38 -45.86
CA ALA A 107 10.97 -10.86 -46.97
C ALA A 107 10.77 -12.39 -47.09
N PRO A 108 10.47 -12.91 -48.29
CA PRO A 108 10.26 -14.34 -48.46
C PRO A 108 11.51 -15.11 -47.98
N ASN A 109 11.30 -16.19 -47.23
CA ASN A 109 12.39 -17.05 -46.75
C ASN A 109 12.97 -17.86 -47.92
N LEU A 110 13.85 -17.24 -48.69
CA LEU A 110 14.51 -17.84 -49.86
C LEU A 110 15.42 -19.01 -49.48
N LEU A 111 15.85 -19.10 -48.21
CA LEU A 111 16.77 -20.12 -47.72
C LEU A 111 16.08 -21.37 -47.19
N LYS A 112 14.73 -21.39 -47.06
CA LYS A 112 13.92 -22.51 -46.52
C LYS A 112 14.54 -23.19 -45.30
N ARG A 113 15.15 -22.43 -44.40
CA ARG A 113 15.63 -22.96 -43.12
C ARG A 113 14.48 -22.85 -42.12
N ASN A 114 14.00 -23.99 -41.65
CA ASN A 114 13.11 -24.13 -40.50
C ASN A 114 13.93 -23.99 -39.21
#